data_AF-A0A1H3NL35-F1
#
_entry.id   AF-A0A1H3NL35-F1
#
_cell.length_a   1.000
_cell.length_b   1.000
_cell.length_c   1.000
_cell.angle_alpha   90.00
_cell.angle_beta   90.00
_cell.angle_gamma   90.00
#
_symmetry.space_group_name_H-M   'P 1'
#
loop_
_entity.id
_entity.type
_entity.pdbx_description
1 polymer ?
#
loop_
_entity_poly.entity_id
_entity_poly.type
_entity_poly.pdbx_seq_one_letter_code
_entity_poly.pdbx_strand_id
1 'polypeptide(L)'
;MPGYRYDVFLSCARTGPSREWTVNHFRDLLGRGLAKLIEEPKIVLSDEGALRDARLLVPIWSPPYFTSPGCLSEWESMRLRERLSGRRLICPVRFSGEGLAGHDLRRWNRPHPSFRQTPRYDSLADEVGKLALALADLLPQVPRWRAWPSAHPRPPAQPPPSLPQL
;
A
#
# COMPACT_ATOMS: atom_id res chain seq x y z
N MET A 1 -12.42 15.90 14.67
CA MET A 1 -11.59 15.49 13.52
C MET A 1 -11.56 13.98 13.50
N PRO A 2 -12.05 13.29 12.46
CA PRO A 2 -11.95 11.84 12.49
C PRO A 2 -10.47 11.46 12.35
N GLY A 3 -9.98 10.65 13.30
CA GLY A 3 -8.66 10.05 13.20
C GLY A 3 -8.59 9.04 12.06
N TYR A 4 -7.43 8.42 11.90
CA TYR A 4 -7.22 7.34 10.93
C TYR A 4 -8.30 6.26 11.03
N ARG A 5 -8.84 5.84 9.88
CA ARG A 5 -9.74 4.69 9.76
C ARG A 5 -9.00 3.39 9.46
N TYR A 6 -7.80 3.49 8.89
CA TYR A 6 -6.99 2.35 8.47
C TYR A 6 -5.60 2.42 9.11
N ASP A 7 -5.07 1.28 9.48
CA ASP A 7 -3.69 1.13 9.94
C ASP A 7 -2.73 1.06 8.76
N VAL A 8 -3.14 0.32 7.72
CA VAL A 8 -2.30 0.06 6.55
C VAL A 8 -3.08 0.30 5.26
N PHE A 9 -2.49 1.08 4.36
CA PHE A 9 -2.91 1.21 2.98
C PHE A 9 -1.97 0.41 2.08
N LEU A 10 -2.52 -0.54 1.34
CA LEU A 10 -1.81 -1.29 0.30
C LEU A 10 -1.94 -0.56 -1.03
N SER A 11 -0.81 -0.18 -1.62
CA SER A 11 -0.73 0.46 -2.94
C SER A 11 -0.10 -0.52 -3.92
N CYS A 12 -0.78 -0.85 -5.01
CA CYS A 12 -0.25 -1.72 -6.06
C CYS A 12 -0.83 -1.30 -7.42
N ALA A 13 -0.21 -1.73 -8.51
CA ALA A 13 -0.79 -1.57 -9.84
C ALA A 13 -2.25 -2.10 -9.86
N ARG A 14 -3.14 -1.43 -10.60
CA ARG A 14 -4.58 -1.77 -10.63
C ARG A 14 -4.87 -3.12 -11.29
N THR A 15 -3.97 -3.59 -12.16
CA THR A 15 -4.10 -4.83 -12.91
C THR A 15 -2.81 -5.65 -12.86
N GLY A 16 -2.92 -6.92 -13.24
CA GLY A 16 -1.79 -7.82 -13.41
C GLY A 16 -1.35 -8.56 -12.14
N PRO A 17 -0.24 -9.32 -12.23
CA PRO A 17 0.15 -10.30 -11.23
C PRO A 17 0.35 -9.74 -9.82
N SER A 18 0.87 -8.51 -9.69
CA SER A 18 1.05 -7.89 -8.37
C SER A 18 -0.29 -7.59 -7.69
N ARG A 19 -1.33 -7.23 -8.45
CA ARG A 19 -2.68 -7.00 -7.91
C ARG A 19 -3.29 -8.31 -7.44
N GLU A 20 -3.28 -9.30 -8.32
CA GLU A 20 -3.83 -10.63 -8.05
C GLU A 20 -3.14 -11.26 -6.84
N TRP A 21 -1.81 -11.22 -6.77
CA TRP A 21 -1.06 -11.70 -5.61
C TRP A 21 -1.40 -10.96 -4.33
N THR A 22 -1.62 -9.64 -4.42
CA THR A 22 -2.01 -8.83 -3.26
C THR A 22 -3.38 -9.25 -2.72
N VAL A 23 -4.35 -9.44 -3.62
CA VAL A 23 -5.73 -9.85 -3.30
C VAL A 23 -5.77 -11.30 -2.83
N ASN A 24 -5.10 -12.21 -3.53
CA ASN A 24 -5.20 -13.64 -3.30
C ASN A 24 -4.35 -14.10 -2.12
N HIS A 25 -3.32 -13.36 -1.70
CA HIS A 25 -2.39 -13.86 -0.67
C HIS A 25 -1.99 -12.79 0.33
N PHE A 26 -1.34 -11.73 -0.14
CA PHE A 26 -0.59 -10.83 0.73
C PHE A 26 -1.48 -10.10 1.74
N ARG A 27 -2.64 -9.59 1.32
CA ARG A 27 -3.57 -8.87 2.20
C ARG A 27 -4.03 -9.76 3.36
N ASP A 28 -4.45 -10.98 3.06
CA ASP A 28 -4.95 -11.93 4.07
C ASP A 28 -3.84 -12.34 5.05
N LEU A 29 -2.64 -12.64 4.53
CA LEU A 29 -1.48 -13.00 5.36
C LEU A 29 -1.05 -11.84 6.26
N LEU A 30 -1.01 -10.62 5.72
CA LEU A 30 -0.65 -9.43 6.48
C LEU A 30 -1.68 -9.13 7.57
N GLY A 31 -2.98 -9.26 7.25
CA GLY A 31 -4.07 -9.10 8.20
C GLY A 31 -3.97 -10.10 9.36
N ARG A 32 -3.73 -11.39 9.04
CA ARG A 32 -3.52 -12.43 10.06
C ARG A 32 -2.27 -12.19 10.90
N GLY A 33 -1.19 -11.72 10.29
CA GLY A 33 0.04 -11.37 10.98
C GLY A 33 -0.17 -10.23 11.98
N LEU A 34 -0.81 -9.14 11.52
CA LEU A 34 -1.10 -7.98 12.37
C LEU A 34 -2.11 -8.30 13.47
N ALA A 35 -3.10 -9.15 13.21
CA ALA A 35 -4.12 -9.51 14.21
C ALA A 35 -3.55 -10.27 15.42
N LYS A 36 -2.33 -10.80 15.31
CA LYS A 36 -1.59 -11.39 16.44
C LYS A 36 -0.88 -10.36 17.31
N LEU A 37 -0.72 -9.13 16.80
CA LEU A 37 0.14 -8.09 17.38
C LEU A 37 -0.65 -6.87 17.83
N ILE A 38 -1.76 -6.57 17.16
CA ILE A 38 -2.64 -5.43 17.44
C ILE A 38 -4.11 -5.85 17.36
N GLU A 39 -4.95 -5.13 18.09
CA GLU A 39 -6.40 -5.32 18.11
C GLU A 39 -7.02 -4.80 16.81
N GLU A 40 -7.84 -5.63 16.15
CA GLU A 40 -8.63 -5.31 14.95
C GLU A 40 -7.87 -4.53 13.84
N PRO A 41 -6.83 -5.11 13.21
CA PRO A 41 -6.06 -4.40 12.19
C PRO A 41 -6.91 -4.01 10.97
N LYS A 42 -6.88 -2.74 10.59
CA LYS A 42 -7.66 -2.21 9.46
C LYS A 42 -6.77 -2.01 8.24
N ILE A 43 -6.89 -2.91 7.26
CA ILE A 43 -6.13 -2.88 6.01
C ILE A 43 -7.05 -2.54 4.83
N VAL A 44 -6.72 -1.47 4.11
CA VAL A 44 -7.40 -1.07 2.87
C VAL A 44 -6.46 -1.28 1.67
N LEU A 45 -7.03 -1.64 0.53
CA LEU A 45 -6.30 -1.88 -0.71
C LEU A 45 -6.79 -0.93 -1.80
N SER A 46 -5.96 0.05 -2.16
CA SER A 46 -6.11 0.99 -3.29
C SER A 46 -7.57 1.38 -3.57
N ASP A 47 -8.22 1.95 -2.55
CA ASP A 47 -9.49 2.65 -2.68
C ASP A 47 -9.21 4.15 -2.79
N GLU A 48 -9.75 4.81 -3.82
CA GLU A 48 -9.46 6.20 -4.11
C GLU A 48 -9.82 7.08 -2.90
N GLY A 49 -8.87 7.85 -2.40
CA GLY A 49 -9.06 8.73 -1.22
C GLY A 49 -8.82 8.07 0.14
N ALA A 50 -8.79 6.74 0.24
CA ALA A 50 -8.59 6.03 1.52
C ALA A 50 -7.19 6.23 2.12
N LEU A 51 -6.20 6.65 1.32
CA LEU A 51 -4.85 6.95 1.81
C LEU A 51 -4.87 8.02 2.91
N ARG A 52 -5.77 9.01 2.82
CA ARG A 52 -5.91 10.09 3.81
C ARG A 52 -6.27 9.59 5.19
N ASP A 53 -6.97 8.47 5.23
CA ASP A 53 -7.44 7.83 6.44
C ASP A 53 -6.52 6.72 6.92
N ALA A 54 -5.37 6.49 6.25
CA ALA A 54 -4.43 5.44 6.58
C ALA A 54 -3.18 5.94 7.33
N ARG A 55 -2.71 5.13 8.29
CA ARG A 55 -1.50 5.45 9.07
C ARG A 55 -0.22 5.21 8.28
N LEU A 56 -0.06 4.01 7.73
CA LEU A 56 1.11 3.55 6.99
C LEU A 56 0.77 3.22 5.53
N LEU A 57 1.75 3.37 4.64
CA LEU A 57 1.69 2.95 3.25
C LEU A 57 2.62 1.75 3.00
N VAL A 58 2.07 0.70 2.40
CA VAL A 58 2.83 -0.46 1.92
C VAL A 58 2.69 -0.53 0.41
N PRO A 59 3.67 0.03 -0.34
CA PRO A 59 3.67 -0.07 -1.79
C PRO A 59 4.19 -1.45 -2.23
N ILE A 60 3.48 -2.09 -3.14
CA ILE A 60 3.82 -3.38 -3.74
C ILE A 60 4.52 -3.10 -5.06
N TRP A 61 5.85 -3.06 -5.01
CA TRP A 61 6.68 -2.67 -6.14
C TRP A 61 6.77 -3.76 -7.21
N SER A 62 6.42 -3.34 -8.41
CA SER A 62 6.52 -4.05 -9.67
C SER A 62 6.77 -3.03 -10.78
N PRO A 63 7.28 -3.40 -11.97
CA PRO A 63 7.45 -2.43 -13.05
C PRO A 63 6.18 -1.61 -13.36
N PRO A 64 4.96 -2.20 -13.40
CA PRO A 64 3.72 -1.43 -13.59
C PRO A 64 3.38 -0.44 -12.45
N TYR A 65 3.91 -0.66 -11.24
CA TYR A 65 3.73 0.29 -10.13
C TYR A 65 4.30 1.68 -10.49
N PHE A 66 5.51 1.68 -11.06
CA PHE A 66 6.25 2.90 -11.37
C PHE A 66 5.78 3.62 -12.63
N THR A 67 4.86 3.02 -13.38
CA THR A 67 4.20 3.66 -14.52
C THR A 67 2.76 4.07 -14.21
N SER A 68 2.26 3.79 -12.99
CA SER A 68 0.89 4.10 -12.58
C SER A 68 0.82 5.48 -11.91
N PRO A 69 0.12 6.47 -12.50
CA PRO A 69 0.00 7.80 -11.90
C PRO A 69 -0.61 7.79 -10.49
N GLY A 70 -1.57 6.90 -10.24
CA GLY A 70 -2.19 6.74 -8.93
C GLY A 70 -1.20 6.23 -7.88
N CYS A 71 -0.44 5.16 -8.19
CA CYS A 71 0.57 4.62 -7.29
C CYS A 71 1.66 5.65 -6.96
N LEU A 72 2.13 6.39 -7.97
CA LEU A 72 3.14 7.43 -7.78
C LEU A 72 2.61 8.58 -6.91
N SER A 73 1.39 9.05 -7.15
CA SER A 73 0.77 10.12 -6.34
C SER A 73 0.56 9.70 -4.89
N GLU A 74 0.14 8.45 -4.65
CA GLU A 74 0.00 7.88 -3.30
C GLU A 74 1.36 7.84 -2.58
N TRP A 75 2.39 7.35 -3.27
CA TRP A 75 3.76 7.26 -2.74
C TRP A 75 4.35 8.63 -2.44
N GLU A 76 4.25 9.59 -3.37
CA GLU A 76 4.74 10.95 -3.20
C GLU A 76 4.05 11.69 -2.06
N SER A 77 2.73 11.52 -1.93
CA SER A 77 1.97 12.08 -0.80
C SER A 77 2.51 11.56 0.53
N MET A 78 2.81 10.27 0.64
CA MET A 78 3.38 9.73 1.88
C MET A 78 4.82 10.14 2.09
N ARG A 79 5.63 10.25 1.04
CA ARG A 79 7.01 10.73 1.17
C ARG A 79 7.04 12.16 1.71
N LEU A 80 6.13 13.01 1.25
CA LEU A 80 6.01 14.36 1.78
C LEU A 80 5.61 14.32 3.26
N ARG A 81 4.71 13.43 3.65
CA ARG A 81 4.33 13.23 5.05
C ARG A 81 5.48 12.70 5.91
N GLU A 82 6.30 11.78 5.41
CA GLU A 82 7.52 11.33 6.11
C GLU A 82 8.48 12.49 6.33
N ARG A 83 8.72 13.31 5.30
CA ARG A 83 9.60 14.49 5.39
C ARG A 83 9.11 15.50 6.42
N LEU A 84 7.80 15.80 6.43
CA LEU A 84 7.22 16.78 7.34
C LEU A 84 7.16 16.29 8.79
N SER A 85 6.98 14.98 8.99
CA SER A 85 6.87 14.39 10.33
C SER A 85 8.20 13.92 10.91
N GLY A 86 9.23 13.72 10.09
CA GLY A 86 10.47 13.05 10.48
C GLY A 86 10.27 11.57 10.84
N ARG A 87 9.12 10.98 10.50
CA ARG A 87 8.76 9.59 10.82
C ARG A 87 8.70 8.77 9.54
N ARG A 88 9.10 7.51 9.66
CA ARG A 88 8.92 6.52 8.60
C ARG A 88 7.46 6.09 8.56
N LEU A 89 6.85 6.19 7.38
CA LEU A 89 5.45 5.87 7.10
C LEU A 89 5.31 4.92 5.90
N ILE A 90 6.38 4.72 5.14
CA ILE A 90 6.40 3.87 3.95
C ILE A 90 7.21 2.60 4.22
N CYS A 91 6.60 1.46 3.95
CA CYS A 91 7.20 0.13 4.08
C CYS A 91 7.07 -0.64 2.77
N PRO A 92 8.01 -0.48 1.82
CA PRO A 92 7.92 -1.12 0.51
C PRO A 92 8.04 -2.63 0.57
N VAL A 93 7.27 -3.29 -0.29
CA VAL A 93 7.36 -4.72 -0.58
C VAL A 93 7.78 -4.90 -2.03
N ARG A 94 8.82 -5.68 -2.27
CA ARG A 94 9.29 -5.99 -3.62
C ARG A 94 8.58 -7.24 -4.12
N PHE A 95 7.67 -7.07 -5.07
CA PHE A 95 7.03 -8.17 -5.77
C PHE A 95 7.83 -8.61 -7.02
N SER A 96 8.46 -7.65 -7.70
CA SER A 96 9.38 -7.89 -8.83
C SER A 96 10.33 -6.69 -9.03
N GLY A 97 11.33 -6.83 -9.90
CA GLY A 97 12.31 -5.78 -10.20
C GLY A 97 13.55 -5.78 -9.30
N GLU A 98 14.63 -5.18 -9.81
CA GLU A 98 15.94 -5.08 -9.16
C GLU A 98 16.20 -3.67 -8.59
N GLY A 99 17.17 -3.56 -7.67
CA GLY A 99 17.71 -2.26 -7.21
C GLY A 99 16.82 -1.44 -6.27
N LEU A 100 15.66 -1.95 -5.86
CA LEU A 100 14.73 -1.25 -4.98
C LEU A 100 14.89 -1.72 -3.52
N ALA A 101 15.01 -0.78 -2.57
CA ALA A 101 15.14 -1.09 -1.14
C ALA A 101 13.77 -1.34 -0.48
N GLY A 102 13.52 -2.56 -0.01
CA GLY A 102 12.25 -2.94 0.61
C GLY A 102 12.25 -4.40 1.07
N HIS A 103 11.15 -4.84 1.68
CA HIS A 103 10.97 -6.22 2.09
C HIS A 103 10.83 -7.12 0.86
N ASP A 104 11.79 -8.03 0.64
CA ASP A 104 11.91 -8.79 -0.61
C ASP A 104 11.07 -10.07 -0.60
N LEU A 105 9.95 -10.04 -1.32
CA LEU A 105 9.03 -11.18 -1.46
C LEU A 105 9.02 -11.76 -2.88
N ARG A 106 10.00 -11.39 -3.72
CA ARG A 106 10.05 -11.81 -5.13
C ARG A 106 10.10 -13.33 -5.31
N ARG A 107 10.65 -14.06 -4.33
CA ARG A 107 10.73 -15.53 -4.33
C ARG A 107 9.35 -16.23 -4.28
N TRP A 108 8.31 -15.51 -3.84
CA TRP A 108 6.94 -16.02 -3.66
C TRP A 108 5.90 -15.23 -4.46
N ASN A 109 6.32 -14.63 -5.58
CA ASN A 109 5.49 -13.76 -6.42
C ASN A 109 4.48 -14.52 -7.32
N ARG A 110 3.92 -15.64 -6.83
CA ARG A 110 2.98 -16.50 -7.55
C ARG A 110 1.54 -16.05 -7.26
N PRO A 111 0.83 -15.41 -8.21
CA PRO A 111 -0.46 -14.80 -7.92
C PRO A 111 -1.62 -15.79 -7.81
N HIS A 112 -1.50 -16.97 -8.43
CA HIS A 112 -2.59 -17.94 -8.53
C HIS A 112 -3.01 -18.51 -7.16
N PRO A 113 -4.31 -18.71 -6.91
CA PRO A 113 -4.80 -19.26 -5.64
C PRO A 113 -4.21 -20.63 -5.26
N SER A 114 -3.90 -21.49 -6.25
CA SER A 114 -3.29 -22.80 -6.01
C SER A 114 -1.92 -22.74 -5.32
N PHE A 115 -1.27 -21.58 -5.32
CA PHE A 115 0.00 -21.38 -4.61
C PHE A 115 -0.13 -21.63 -3.09
N ARG A 116 -1.33 -21.40 -2.52
CA ARG A 116 -1.65 -21.67 -1.11
C ARG A 116 -1.45 -23.14 -0.71
N GLN A 117 -1.47 -24.05 -1.68
CA GLN A 117 -1.33 -25.49 -1.46
C GLN A 117 0.12 -25.97 -1.53
N THR A 118 1.08 -25.06 -1.73
CA THR A 118 2.50 -25.41 -1.84
C THR A 118 3.21 -25.18 -0.50
N PRO A 119 4.26 -25.97 -0.17
CA PRO A 119 5.06 -25.74 1.04
C PRO A 119 5.73 -24.37 1.09
N ARG A 120 5.92 -23.72 -0.07
CA ARG A 120 6.51 -22.38 -0.15
C ARG A 120 5.56 -21.31 0.42
N TYR A 121 4.26 -21.61 0.54
CA TYR A 121 3.28 -20.69 1.10
C TYR A 121 3.53 -20.43 2.58
N ASP A 122 3.96 -21.43 3.35
CA ASP A 122 4.32 -21.26 4.76
C ASP A 122 5.50 -20.30 4.91
N SER A 123 6.53 -20.44 4.07
CA SER A 123 7.65 -19.49 4.06
C SER A 123 7.24 -18.07 3.67
N LEU A 124 6.27 -17.91 2.76
CA LEU A 124 5.68 -16.60 2.48
C LEU A 124 4.97 -16.04 3.72
N ALA A 125 4.19 -16.88 4.41
CA ALA A 125 3.49 -16.47 5.62
C ALA A 125 4.46 -16.01 6.72
N ASP A 126 5.60 -16.71 6.88
CA ASP A 126 6.65 -16.33 7.82
C ASP A 126 7.27 -14.95 7.49
N GLU A 127 7.63 -14.72 6.22
CA GLU A 127 8.19 -13.43 5.81
C GLU A 127 7.17 -12.29 5.93
N VAL A 128 5.91 -12.52 5.54
CA VAL A 128 4.84 -11.54 5.75
C VAL A 128 4.60 -11.29 7.25
N GLY A 129 4.79 -12.31 8.10
CA GLY A 129 4.77 -12.17 9.56
C GLY A 129 5.87 -11.23 10.09
N LYS A 130 7.09 -11.31 9.55
CA LYS A 130 8.18 -10.38 9.90
C LYS A 130 7.85 -8.94 9.48
N LEU A 131 7.23 -8.76 8.31
CA LEU A 131 6.73 -7.46 7.89
C LEU A 131 5.63 -6.95 8.83
N ALA A 132 4.68 -7.81 9.23
CA ALA A 132 3.63 -7.44 10.16
C ALA A 132 4.20 -6.95 11.50
N LEU A 133 5.23 -7.63 12.04
CA LEU A 133 5.95 -7.18 13.23
C LEU A 133 6.54 -5.78 13.05
N ALA A 134 7.25 -5.56 11.95
CA ALA A 134 7.84 -4.25 11.66
C ALA A 134 6.78 -3.14 11.52
N LEU A 135 5.62 -3.44 10.93
CA LEU A 135 4.51 -2.48 10.83
C LEU A 135 3.89 -2.20 12.21
N ALA A 136 3.70 -3.23 13.04
CA ALA A 136 3.16 -3.08 14.39
C ALA A 136 4.04 -2.17 15.26
N ASP A 137 5.36 -2.28 15.15
CA ASP A 137 6.31 -1.40 15.85
C ASP A 137 6.24 0.06 15.36
N LEU A 138 5.88 0.28 14.09
CA LEU A 138 5.77 1.62 13.49
C LEU A 138 4.45 2.30 13.82
N LEU A 139 3.34 1.55 13.93
CA LEU A 139 1.99 2.10 14.08
C LEU A 139 1.83 3.08 15.27
N PRO A 140 2.36 2.82 16.47
CA PRO A 140 2.30 3.75 17.60
C PRO A 140 3.07 5.05 17.37
N GLN A 141 4.05 5.04 16.47
CA GLN A 141 4.93 6.19 16.18
C GLN A 141 4.33 7.13 15.14
N VAL A 142 3.21 6.76 14.52
CA VAL A 142 2.56 7.53 13.47
C VAL A 142 1.88 8.76 14.07
N PRO A 143 2.34 9.98 13.76
CA PRO A 143 1.73 11.18 14.30
C PRO A 143 0.37 11.41 13.65
N ARG A 144 -0.59 11.95 14.42
CA ARG A 144 -1.84 12.48 13.87
C ARG A 144 -1.53 13.58 12.85
N TRP A 145 -2.11 13.49 11.66
CA TRP A 145 -1.99 14.56 10.67
C TRP A 145 -3.01 15.67 10.96
N ARG A 146 -2.60 16.94 10.82
CA ARG A 146 -3.46 18.12 11.03
C ARG A 146 -3.97 18.73 9.72
N ALA A 147 -3.14 18.74 8.67
CA ALA A 147 -3.50 19.12 7.30
C ALA A 147 -2.84 18.13 6.33
N TRP A 148 -3.59 17.61 5.35
CA TRP A 148 -3.08 16.56 4.46
C TRP A 148 -2.15 17.17 3.41
N PRO A 149 -0.89 16.71 3.30
CA PRO A 149 0.01 17.19 2.26
C PRO A 149 -0.49 16.67 0.90
N SER A 150 -1.12 17.56 0.13
CA SER A 150 -1.74 17.19 -1.14
C SER A 150 -0.69 17.16 -2.24
N ALA A 151 -0.24 15.97 -2.65
CA ALA A 151 0.52 15.76 -3.90
C ALA A 151 -0.39 15.21 -5.01
N HIS A 152 -1.62 15.72 -5.11
CA HIS A 152 -2.44 15.43 -6.29
C HIS A 152 -2.00 16.36 -7.43
N PRO A 153 -1.80 15.84 -8.66
CA PRO A 153 -2.01 16.68 -9.82
C PRO A 153 -3.46 17.15 -9.76
N ARG A 154 -3.67 18.46 -9.90
CA ARG A 154 -4.99 19.05 -10.09
C ARG A 154 -5.71 18.21 -11.16
N PRO A 155 -6.94 17.72 -10.95
CA PRO A 155 -7.68 17.11 -12.06
C PRO A 155 -7.68 18.12 -13.21
N PRO A 156 -7.46 17.70 -14.47
CA PRO A 156 -7.56 18.61 -15.59
C PRO A 156 -8.91 19.30 -15.48
N ALA A 157 -8.91 20.64 -15.59
CA ALA A 157 -10.14 21.41 -15.56
C ALA A 157 -11.10 20.76 -16.56
N GLN A 158 -12.33 20.45 -16.13
CA GLN A 158 -13.35 19.98 -17.06
C GLN A 158 -13.43 21.01 -18.19
N PRO A 159 -13.31 20.61 -19.47
CA PRO A 159 -13.53 21.55 -20.55
C PRO A 159 -14.92 22.16 -20.35
N PRO A 160 -15.09 23.47 -20.60
CA PRO A 160 -16.39 24.12 -20.47
C PRO A 160 -17.42 23.35 -21.31
N PRO A 161 -18.67 23.23 -20.84
CA PRO A 161 -19.70 22.54 -21.60
C PRO A 161 -19.79 23.15 -23.00
N SER A 162 -19.66 22.31 -24.02
CA SER A 162 -19.80 22.74 -25.41
C SER A 162 -21.20 23.34 -25.58
N LEU A 163 -21.26 24.63 -25.93
CA LEU A 163 -22.51 25.26 -26.31
C LEU A 163 -23.06 24.55 -27.56
N PRO A 164 -24.37 24.22 -27.59
CA PRO A 164 -24.97 23.64 -28.78
C PRO A 164 -24.81 24.63 -29.94
N GLN A 165 -24.22 24.16 -31.04
CA GLN A 165 -24.18 24.92 -32.28
C GLN A 165 -25.60 24.96 -32.86
N LEU A 166 -26.14 26.18 -33.03
CA LEU A 166 -27.38 26.47 -33.74
C LEU A 166 -27.12 26.53 -35.25
#